data_AF-A0A5D0WHT2-F1
#
_entry.id   AF-A0A5D0WHT2-F1
#
_cell.length_a   1.000
_cell.length_b   1.000
_cell.length_c   1.000
_cell.angle_alpha   90.00
_cell.angle_beta   90.00
_cell.angle_gamma   90.00
#
_symmetry.space_group_name_H-M   'P 1'
#
loop_
_entity.id
_entity.type
_entity.pdbx_description
1 polymer ?
#
loop_
_entity_poly.entity_id
_entity_poly.type
_entity_poly.pdbx_seq_one_letter_code
_entity_poly.pdbx_strand_id
1 'polypeptide(L)'
;MKCKRARTALATILLLAAGLAASSPAQASSCPTDTVFNPITKVRWNCIFPITIGGVRVGSTDKLSRELDAQSSSKPLCACRKGATFWFGVKVSFWSPNRMIDVVTEPGCMMALGADLMPTHGRLQGSQSSISDGTNTRKMFAQMHYYISPVWKMLDMFTDLPCLEDDGFDVAMITEVLPTWQSGTLGAIIQPEGILFGNPAAGLACMADCAAAAAGKVIDPLFWCMGSWGATYPVAGDIHFDDSVEAWAGLAARGTFMMGRLGALTISSADGCSFIPQPIWTKSRYKYQLMEPVKGGSCVNVGRPGALWSSAKHAPGQDNAQFMLFEKVICCAGVSTP
;
A
#
# COMPACT_ATOMS: atom_id res chain seq x y z
N MET A 1 -17.41 -62.08 -31.10
CA MET A 1 -16.90 -61.57 -29.80
C MET A 1 -15.64 -60.68 -29.88
N LYS A 2 -14.95 -60.53 -31.02
CA LYS A 2 -13.71 -59.72 -31.11
C LYS A 2 -13.92 -58.19 -31.19
N CYS A 3 -15.07 -57.72 -31.68
CA CYS A 3 -15.32 -56.29 -31.93
C CYS A 3 -15.68 -55.47 -30.67
N LYS A 4 -16.22 -56.10 -29.61
CA LYS A 4 -16.55 -55.41 -28.35
C LYS A 4 -15.31 -55.10 -27.50
N ARG A 5 -14.27 -55.94 -27.52
CA ARG A 5 -13.02 -55.74 -26.77
C ARG A 5 -12.19 -54.54 -27.27
N ALA A 6 -12.22 -54.27 -28.57
CA ALA A 6 -11.52 -53.13 -29.17
C ALA A 6 -12.12 -51.78 -28.77
N ARG A 7 -13.46 -51.70 -28.62
CA ARG A 7 -14.15 -50.46 -28.20
C ARG A 7 -13.91 -50.13 -26.73
N THR A 8 -13.83 -51.13 -25.86
CA THR A 8 -13.50 -50.94 -24.44
C THR A 8 -12.04 -50.54 -24.22
N ALA A 9 -11.12 -51.01 -25.07
CA ALA A 9 -9.70 -50.63 -25.01
C ALA A 9 -9.46 -49.19 -25.49
N LEU A 10 -10.15 -48.74 -26.56
CA LEU A 10 -10.08 -47.34 -27.00
C LEU A 10 -10.66 -46.36 -25.98
N ALA A 11 -11.76 -46.73 -25.32
CA ALA A 11 -12.39 -45.89 -24.30
C ALA A 11 -11.50 -45.71 -23.06
N THR A 12 -10.77 -46.75 -22.64
CA THR A 12 -9.83 -46.66 -21.50
C THR A 12 -8.58 -45.85 -21.82
N ILE A 13 -8.10 -45.87 -23.07
CA ILE A 13 -6.97 -45.05 -23.51
C ILE A 13 -7.35 -43.55 -23.59
N LEU A 14 -8.56 -43.21 -24.05
CA LEU A 14 -9.04 -41.81 -24.02
C LEU A 14 -9.26 -41.29 -22.58
N LEU A 15 -9.71 -42.14 -21.66
CA LEU A 15 -9.89 -41.78 -20.24
C LEU A 15 -8.55 -41.64 -19.49
N LEU A 16 -7.52 -42.42 -19.84
CA LEU A 16 -6.17 -42.19 -19.30
C LEU A 16 -5.50 -40.95 -19.92
N ALA A 17 -5.74 -40.63 -21.20
CA ALA A 17 -5.21 -39.43 -21.83
C ALA A 17 -5.88 -38.14 -21.33
N ALA A 18 -7.15 -38.20 -20.89
CA ALA A 18 -7.84 -37.08 -20.25
C ALA A 18 -7.40 -36.84 -18.79
N GLY A 19 -6.80 -37.83 -18.14
CA GLY A 19 -6.22 -37.70 -16.78
C GLY A 19 -4.85 -37.01 -16.74
N LEU A 20 -4.22 -36.82 -17.91
CA LEU A 20 -2.99 -36.04 -18.11
C LEU A 20 -3.29 -34.61 -18.55
N ALA A 21 -4.47 -34.08 -18.21
CA ALA A 21 -4.76 -32.66 -18.34
C ALA A 21 -3.63 -31.89 -17.64
N ALA A 22 -2.87 -31.16 -18.46
CA ALA A 22 -1.68 -30.44 -18.09
C ALA A 22 -1.90 -29.71 -16.75
N SER A 23 -1.22 -30.17 -15.71
CA SER A 23 -0.84 -29.27 -14.63
C SER A 23 0.03 -28.20 -15.31
N SER A 24 -0.57 -27.07 -15.69
CA SER A 24 0.21 -25.91 -16.09
C SER A 24 1.26 -25.71 -15.01
N PRO A 25 2.56 -25.62 -15.37
CA PRO A 25 3.54 -25.20 -14.38
C PRO A 25 3.02 -23.90 -13.79
N ALA A 26 3.00 -23.79 -12.47
CA ALA A 26 2.86 -22.48 -11.85
C ALA A 26 4.09 -21.70 -12.32
N GLN A 27 3.92 -20.85 -13.33
CA GLN A 27 4.92 -19.84 -13.64
C GLN A 27 5.02 -18.99 -12.37
N ALA A 28 6.06 -19.22 -11.57
CA ALA A 28 6.46 -18.25 -10.58
C ALA A 28 6.69 -16.94 -11.33
N SER A 29 6.07 -15.84 -10.89
CA SER A 29 6.42 -14.53 -11.40
C SER A 29 7.93 -14.37 -11.30
N SER A 30 8.54 -13.86 -12.36
CA SER A 30 9.96 -13.52 -12.33
C SER A 30 10.08 -12.09 -11.84
N CYS A 31 11.03 -11.84 -10.95
CA CYS A 31 11.36 -10.47 -10.56
C CYS A 31 11.69 -9.64 -11.82
N PRO A 32 10.96 -8.55 -12.11
CA PRO A 32 11.23 -7.72 -13.26
C PRO A 32 12.52 -6.93 -13.01
N THR A 33 13.62 -7.48 -13.51
CA THR A 33 14.97 -6.92 -13.38
C THR A 33 15.23 -5.78 -14.37
N ASP A 34 14.37 -5.63 -15.38
CA ASP A 34 14.51 -4.60 -16.43
C ASP A 34 13.86 -3.25 -16.09
N THR A 35 13.11 -3.17 -14.98
CA THR A 35 12.33 -1.97 -14.63
C THR A 35 12.83 -1.33 -13.35
N VAL A 36 13.73 -0.35 -13.48
CA VAL A 36 14.14 0.52 -12.36
C VAL A 36 13.11 1.63 -12.15
N PHE A 37 12.91 2.05 -10.89
CA PHE A 37 12.05 3.17 -10.56
C PHE A 37 12.52 4.45 -11.27
N ASN A 38 11.60 5.06 -12.02
CA ASN A 38 11.81 6.37 -12.64
C ASN A 38 10.81 7.36 -12.02
N PRO A 39 11.28 8.37 -11.26
CA PRO A 39 10.41 9.31 -10.55
C PRO A 39 9.54 10.16 -11.49
N ILE A 40 9.95 10.36 -12.74
CA ILE A 40 9.21 11.17 -13.71
C ILE A 40 8.04 10.37 -14.31
N THR A 41 8.31 9.12 -14.72
CA THR A 41 7.36 8.32 -15.51
C THR A 41 6.48 7.41 -14.66
N LYS A 42 6.98 6.89 -13.52
CA LYS A 42 6.22 5.95 -12.67
C LYS A 42 5.29 6.69 -11.70
N VAL A 43 5.73 7.81 -11.13
CA VAL A 43 4.89 8.65 -10.27
C VAL A 43 3.74 9.27 -11.07
N ARG A 44 2.57 9.37 -10.47
CA ARG A 44 1.45 10.12 -11.04
C ARG A 44 1.31 11.45 -10.34
N TRP A 45 1.73 12.49 -11.05
CA TRP A 45 1.67 13.88 -10.61
C TRP A 45 0.25 14.38 -10.29
N ASN A 46 -0.79 13.83 -10.93
CA ASN A 46 -2.19 14.20 -10.62
C ASN A 46 -2.58 13.89 -9.16
N CYS A 47 -1.87 12.99 -8.49
CA CYS A 47 -2.18 12.60 -7.11
C CYS A 47 -1.69 13.59 -6.06
N ILE A 48 -0.86 14.57 -6.45
CA ILE A 48 -0.43 15.68 -5.60
C ILE A 48 -1.61 16.57 -5.21
N PHE A 49 -2.64 16.60 -6.06
CA PHE A 49 -3.83 17.40 -5.85
C PHE A 49 -4.79 16.76 -4.82
N PRO A 50 -5.54 17.60 -4.06
CA PRO A 50 -5.59 19.05 -4.14
C PRO A 50 -4.38 19.67 -3.46
N ILE A 51 -3.92 20.79 -4.02
CA ILE A 51 -3.00 21.68 -3.33
C ILE A 51 -3.88 22.77 -2.69
N THR A 52 -3.76 22.96 -1.39
CA THR A 52 -4.52 23.95 -0.64
C THR A 52 -3.58 25.02 -0.15
N ILE A 53 -3.75 26.27 -0.59
CA ILE A 53 -2.94 27.42 -0.23
C ILE A 53 -3.86 28.41 0.48
N GLY A 54 -3.64 28.65 1.78
CA GLY A 54 -4.42 29.62 2.54
C GLY A 54 -5.92 29.35 2.53
N GLY A 55 -6.32 28.06 2.49
CA GLY A 55 -7.72 27.63 2.42
C GLY A 55 -8.33 27.58 1.01
N VAL A 56 -7.63 28.08 -0.01
CA VAL A 56 -8.05 27.97 -1.42
C VAL A 56 -7.49 26.68 -2.01
N ARG A 57 -8.37 25.87 -2.62
CA ARG A 57 -7.99 24.60 -3.26
C ARG A 57 -7.70 24.79 -4.74
N VAL A 58 -6.60 24.23 -5.21
CA VAL A 58 -6.15 24.25 -6.60
C VAL A 58 -6.03 22.82 -7.12
N GLY A 59 -6.49 22.61 -8.35
CA GLY A 59 -6.15 21.42 -9.16
C GLY A 59 -6.89 20.11 -8.85
N SER A 60 -8.02 20.12 -8.12
CA SER A 60 -8.77 18.87 -7.89
C SER A 60 -9.93 18.69 -8.86
N THR A 61 -9.77 17.77 -9.82
CA THR A 61 -10.89 17.19 -10.59
C THR A 61 -11.41 15.89 -9.98
N ASP A 62 -10.65 15.27 -9.07
CA ASP A 62 -11.03 14.03 -8.39
C ASP A 62 -11.85 14.30 -7.12
N LYS A 63 -13.01 13.64 -7.00
CA LYS A 63 -13.88 13.69 -5.82
C LYS A 63 -13.18 13.12 -4.58
N LEU A 64 -12.34 12.10 -4.76
CA LEU A 64 -11.58 11.50 -3.67
C LEU A 64 -10.65 12.51 -2.99
N SER A 65 -9.91 13.23 -3.83
CA SER A 65 -8.92 14.23 -3.42
C SER A 65 -9.56 15.35 -2.60
N ARG A 66 -10.77 15.77 -2.99
CA ARG A 66 -11.54 16.79 -2.25
C ARG A 66 -11.92 16.33 -0.84
N GLU A 67 -12.35 15.08 -0.71
CA GLU A 67 -12.91 14.58 0.53
C GLU A 67 -11.84 14.28 1.59
N LEU A 68 -10.71 13.67 1.19
CA LEU A 68 -9.54 13.51 2.09
C LEU A 68 -8.95 14.85 2.51
N ASP A 69 -8.91 15.85 1.61
CA ASP A 69 -8.34 17.16 1.90
C ASP A 69 -9.22 18.08 2.77
N ALA A 70 -10.54 17.82 2.81
CA ALA A 70 -11.48 18.59 3.64
C ALA A 70 -11.04 18.67 5.11
N GLN A 71 -10.36 17.63 5.61
CA GLN A 71 -9.88 17.52 6.98
C GLN A 71 -8.71 18.47 7.32
N SER A 72 -8.02 19.04 6.31
CA SER A 72 -6.79 19.84 6.51
C SER A 72 -6.97 21.37 6.44
N SER A 73 -8.18 21.87 6.18
CA SER A 73 -8.41 23.23 5.66
C SER A 73 -8.92 24.28 6.66
N SER A 74 -8.92 24.01 7.97
CA SER A 74 -9.64 24.86 8.93
C SER A 74 -8.97 26.20 9.27
N LYS A 75 -7.66 26.38 9.03
CA LYS A 75 -6.94 27.62 9.35
C LYS A 75 -5.98 28.02 8.22
N PRO A 76 -6.18 29.20 7.57
CA PRO A 76 -5.38 29.61 6.41
C PRO A 76 -4.01 30.18 6.80
N LEU A 77 -3.90 30.78 7.98
CA LEU A 77 -2.66 31.33 8.52
C LEU A 77 -2.02 30.34 9.49
N CYS A 78 -0.69 30.38 9.55
CA CYS A 78 0.11 29.58 10.47
C CYS A 78 1.18 30.45 11.12
N ALA A 79 1.49 30.11 12.37
CA ALA A 79 2.55 30.74 13.14
C ALA A 79 3.37 29.63 13.79
N CYS A 80 4.63 29.52 13.41
CA CYS A 80 5.56 28.52 13.91
C CYS A 80 6.61 29.20 14.78
N ARG A 81 7.06 28.50 15.82
CA ARG A 81 8.15 28.95 16.67
C ARG A 81 9.24 27.88 16.70
N LYS A 82 10.47 28.26 16.35
CA LYS A 82 11.65 27.40 16.49
C LYS A 82 12.69 28.15 17.33
N GLY A 83 12.74 27.81 18.62
CA GLY A 83 13.58 28.52 19.59
C GLY A 83 13.13 29.96 19.82
N ALA A 84 14.01 30.91 19.52
CA ALA A 84 13.74 32.36 19.59
C ALA A 84 13.11 32.92 18.30
N THR A 85 13.22 32.22 17.18
CA THR A 85 12.71 32.69 15.89
C THR A 85 11.24 32.36 15.70
N PHE A 86 10.49 33.32 15.19
CA PHE A 86 9.09 33.16 14.81
C PHE A 86 8.94 33.15 13.29
N TRP A 87 8.05 32.32 12.79
CA TRP A 87 7.72 32.21 11.38
C TRP A 87 6.23 32.41 11.22
N PHE A 88 5.85 33.41 10.45
CA PHE A 88 4.45 33.66 10.12
C PHE A 88 4.25 33.41 8.64
N GLY A 89 3.20 32.67 8.30
CA GLY A 89 3.00 32.23 6.94
C GLY A 89 1.58 31.86 6.61
N VAL A 90 1.45 31.42 5.37
CA VAL A 90 0.23 30.83 4.83
C VAL A 90 0.39 29.32 4.87
N LYS A 91 -0.67 28.64 5.30
CA LYS A 91 -0.69 27.19 5.32
C LYS A 91 -0.82 26.67 3.89
N VAL A 92 0.15 25.87 3.47
CA VAL A 92 0.13 25.15 2.20
C VAL A 92 0.03 23.67 2.50
N SER A 93 -0.89 22.96 1.86
CA SER A 93 -0.99 21.51 2.00
C SER A 93 -1.10 20.84 0.65
N PHE A 94 -0.38 19.74 0.47
CA PHE A 94 -0.33 18.97 -0.77
C PHE A 94 -0.03 17.51 -0.44
N TRP A 95 -0.10 16.65 -1.47
CA TRP A 95 0.23 15.24 -1.33
C TRP A 95 1.62 14.99 -1.87
N SER A 96 2.52 14.50 -1.02
CA SER A 96 3.93 14.33 -1.31
C SER A 96 4.28 12.85 -1.56
N PRO A 97 4.86 12.49 -2.71
CA PRO A 97 5.37 11.15 -2.94
C PRO A 97 6.71 10.97 -2.21
N ASN A 98 6.66 10.46 -0.98
CA ASN A 98 7.83 10.33 -0.10
C ASN A 98 8.29 8.89 0.12
N ARG A 99 7.43 7.91 -0.18
CA ARG A 99 7.62 6.51 0.20
C ARG A 99 7.14 5.59 -0.92
N MET A 100 7.82 4.46 -1.08
CA MET A 100 7.41 3.40 -2.00
C MET A 100 7.32 2.09 -1.26
N ILE A 101 6.45 1.21 -1.73
CA ILE A 101 6.21 -0.09 -1.12
C ILE A 101 6.09 -1.12 -2.24
N ASP A 102 6.99 -2.09 -2.21
CA ASP A 102 6.89 -3.26 -3.07
C ASP A 102 6.14 -4.35 -2.29
N VAL A 103 5.26 -5.06 -2.98
CA VAL A 103 4.58 -6.26 -2.47
C VAL A 103 4.86 -7.37 -3.46
N VAL A 104 5.67 -8.33 -3.04
CA VAL A 104 6.26 -9.32 -3.94
C VAL A 104 6.02 -10.73 -3.44
N THR A 105 5.63 -11.62 -4.35
CA THR A 105 5.59 -13.06 -4.06
C THR A 105 6.99 -13.66 -4.11
N GLU A 106 7.90 -13.07 -4.88
CA GLU A 106 9.29 -13.50 -4.89
C GLU A 106 10.09 -12.83 -3.77
N PRO A 107 10.65 -13.62 -2.84
CA PRO A 107 11.51 -13.09 -1.79
C PRO A 107 12.77 -12.47 -2.39
N GLY A 108 13.21 -11.35 -1.84
CA GLY A 108 14.39 -10.63 -2.30
C GLY A 108 14.18 -9.77 -3.54
N CYS A 109 13.01 -9.86 -4.20
CA CYS A 109 12.73 -9.09 -5.40
C CYS A 109 12.43 -7.62 -5.07
N MET A 110 13.37 -6.73 -5.35
CA MET A 110 13.20 -5.29 -5.21
C MET A 110 12.78 -4.67 -6.53
N MET A 111 11.47 -4.50 -6.70
CA MET A 111 10.86 -3.92 -7.91
C MET A 111 11.35 -2.49 -8.15
N ALA A 112 11.57 -1.70 -7.09
CA ALA A 112 12.08 -0.33 -7.23
C ALA A 112 13.50 -0.25 -7.78
N LEU A 113 14.34 -1.23 -7.42
CA LEU A 113 15.75 -1.30 -7.83
C LEU A 113 15.97 -2.12 -9.10
N GLY A 114 14.98 -2.90 -9.54
CA GLY A 114 15.15 -3.88 -10.61
C GLY A 114 16.15 -4.98 -10.25
N ALA A 115 16.28 -5.33 -8.97
CA ALA A 115 17.29 -6.26 -8.48
C ALA A 115 16.68 -7.34 -7.58
N ASP A 116 17.16 -8.57 -7.71
CA ASP A 116 16.93 -9.63 -6.72
C ASP A 116 18.11 -9.63 -5.74
N LEU A 117 17.87 -9.23 -4.50
CA LEU A 117 18.89 -9.16 -3.45
C LEU A 117 19.10 -10.51 -2.74
N MET A 118 18.12 -11.41 -2.79
CA MET A 118 18.13 -12.65 -2.02
C MET A 118 17.46 -13.76 -2.81
N PRO A 119 18.19 -14.45 -3.70
CA PRO A 119 17.68 -15.64 -4.37
C PRO A 119 17.59 -16.78 -3.34
N THR A 120 16.48 -16.85 -2.60
CA THR A 120 16.28 -17.81 -1.50
C THR A 120 15.90 -19.22 -1.97
N HIS A 121 15.99 -19.51 -3.27
CA HIS A 121 15.73 -20.83 -3.87
C HIS A 121 14.39 -21.45 -3.42
N GLY A 122 13.34 -20.64 -3.30
CA GLY A 122 11.99 -21.09 -2.92
C GLY A 122 11.63 -20.95 -1.44
N ARG A 123 12.58 -20.57 -0.57
CA ARG A 123 12.27 -20.28 0.85
C ARG A 123 11.63 -18.90 1.00
N LEU A 124 10.59 -18.79 1.82
CA LEU A 124 9.81 -17.55 2.06
C LEU A 124 9.04 -17.06 0.83
N GLN A 125 8.77 -17.96 -0.14
CA GLN A 125 7.94 -17.62 -1.29
C GLN A 125 6.52 -17.24 -0.87
N GLY A 126 6.02 -16.23 -1.55
CA GLY A 126 4.62 -15.88 -1.59
C GLY A 126 3.78 -17.06 -2.07
N SER A 127 2.56 -17.14 -1.56
CA SER A 127 1.64 -18.20 -1.93
C SER A 127 0.25 -17.63 -2.10
N GLN A 128 -0.45 -18.05 -3.14
CA GLN A 128 -1.89 -17.84 -3.26
C GLN A 128 -2.57 -19.20 -3.16
N SER A 129 -3.41 -19.38 -2.15
CA SER A 129 -4.16 -20.64 -1.95
C SER A 129 -5.65 -20.36 -1.76
N SER A 130 -6.50 -21.23 -2.30
CA SER A 130 -7.93 -21.23 -2.02
C SER A 130 -8.19 -21.97 -0.70
N ILE A 131 -8.95 -21.36 0.20
CA ILE A 131 -9.38 -22.00 1.44
C ILE A 131 -10.56 -22.90 1.11
N SER A 132 -10.43 -24.19 1.43
CA SER A 132 -11.46 -25.21 1.18
C SER A 132 -12.58 -25.20 2.25
N ASP A 133 -13.09 -24.02 2.60
CA ASP A 133 -14.15 -23.84 3.60
C ASP A 133 -15.54 -23.58 2.97
N GLY A 134 -15.71 -23.91 1.69
CA GLY A 134 -16.97 -23.74 0.97
C GLY A 134 -17.36 -22.28 0.65
N THR A 135 -16.53 -21.30 1.06
CA THR A 135 -16.76 -19.86 0.87
C THR A 135 -15.95 -19.23 -0.28
N ASN A 136 -15.25 -20.01 -1.10
CA ASN A 136 -14.36 -19.51 -2.18
C ASN A 136 -13.35 -18.43 -1.74
N THR A 137 -13.06 -18.34 -0.44
CA THR A 137 -12.14 -17.35 0.10
C THR A 137 -10.71 -17.74 -0.26
N ARG A 138 -9.92 -16.76 -0.72
CA ARG A 138 -8.51 -16.98 -1.07
C ARG A 138 -7.61 -16.32 -0.03
N LYS A 139 -6.44 -16.92 0.18
CA LYS A 139 -5.38 -16.42 1.05
C LYS A 139 -4.14 -16.15 0.22
N MET A 140 -3.59 -14.95 0.37
CA MET A 140 -2.32 -14.54 -0.23
C MET A 140 -1.29 -14.36 0.89
N PHE A 141 -0.09 -14.82 0.63
CA PHE A 141 1.10 -14.45 1.37
C PHE A 141 2.06 -13.75 0.40
N ALA A 142 2.58 -12.58 0.79
CA ALA A 142 3.62 -11.89 0.04
C ALA A 142 4.58 -11.15 0.97
N GLN A 143 5.80 -10.94 0.50
CA GLN A 143 6.80 -10.09 1.15
C GLN A 143 6.53 -8.63 0.81
N MET A 144 7.02 -7.73 1.64
CA MET A 144 6.89 -6.30 1.47
C MET A 144 8.25 -5.62 1.71
N HIS A 145 8.61 -4.71 0.81
CA HIS A 145 9.80 -3.87 0.96
C HIS A 145 9.37 -2.42 1.02
N TYR A 146 9.87 -1.71 2.02
CA TYR A 146 9.53 -0.31 2.26
C TYR A 146 10.73 0.57 1.98
N TYR A 147 10.54 1.56 1.10
CA TYR A 147 11.59 2.46 0.65
C TYR A 147 11.29 3.90 1.06
N ILE A 148 12.32 4.58 1.56
CA ILE A 148 12.34 6.02 1.70
C ILE A 148 12.70 6.58 0.32
N SER A 149 11.79 7.35 -0.28
CA SER A 149 11.91 7.85 -1.64
C SER A 149 11.33 9.26 -1.76
N PRO A 150 12.06 10.27 -1.26
CA PRO A 150 11.64 11.66 -1.38
C PRO A 150 11.80 12.12 -2.83
N VAL A 151 10.77 11.88 -3.63
CA VAL A 151 10.78 12.15 -5.09
C VAL A 151 11.02 13.63 -5.40
N TRP A 152 10.52 14.53 -4.56
CA TRP A 152 10.76 15.97 -4.70
C TRP A 152 12.24 16.32 -4.63
N LYS A 153 12.96 15.74 -3.67
CA LYS A 153 14.39 15.93 -3.53
C LYS A 153 15.16 15.27 -4.69
N MET A 154 14.76 14.06 -5.11
CA MET A 154 15.38 13.39 -6.25
C MET A 154 15.33 14.21 -7.55
N LEU A 155 14.29 15.02 -7.72
CA LEU A 155 14.09 15.90 -8.88
C LEU A 155 14.52 17.35 -8.62
N ASP A 156 15.07 17.64 -7.44
CA ASP A 156 15.42 18.98 -6.95
C ASP A 156 14.30 20.01 -7.15
N MET A 157 13.08 19.64 -6.76
CA MET A 157 11.90 20.49 -6.89
C MET A 157 11.23 20.73 -5.55
N PHE A 158 10.85 21.99 -5.29
CA PHE A 158 10.22 22.45 -4.04
C PHE A 158 11.08 22.29 -2.77
N THR A 159 12.39 22.05 -2.92
CA THR A 159 13.36 21.90 -1.82
C THR A 159 13.46 23.13 -0.90
N ASP A 160 13.02 24.31 -1.37
CA ASP A 160 12.91 25.54 -0.57
C ASP A 160 11.81 25.48 0.52
N LEU A 161 10.88 24.52 0.43
CA LEU A 161 9.82 24.39 1.43
C LEU A 161 10.38 23.73 2.71
N PRO A 162 10.23 24.36 3.89
CA PRO A 162 10.83 23.88 5.15
C PRO A 162 10.19 22.60 5.71
N CYS A 163 9.18 22.07 5.03
CA CYS A 163 8.33 20.95 5.42
C CYS A 163 8.48 19.77 4.46
N LEU A 164 9.47 19.77 3.58
CA LEU A 164 9.85 18.58 2.82
C LEU A 164 10.90 17.80 3.59
N GLU A 165 10.83 16.49 3.48
CA GLU A 165 11.86 15.61 4.01
C GLU A 165 13.09 15.69 3.11
N ASP A 166 14.24 15.95 3.73
CA ASP A 166 15.53 16.03 3.06
C ASP A 166 16.31 14.70 3.18
N ASP A 167 15.59 13.58 3.28
CA ASP A 167 16.21 12.25 3.41
C ASP A 167 16.79 11.77 2.06
N GLY A 168 17.70 10.80 2.11
CA GLY A 168 18.18 10.11 0.90
C GLY A 168 17.16 9.10 0.38
N PHE A 169 17.41 8.56 -0.82
CA PHE A 169 16.76 7.30 -1.20
C PHE A 169 17.38 6.15 -0.41
N ASP A 170 16.55 5.36 0.27
CA ASP A 170 17.02 4.23 1.09
C ASP A 170 16.00 3.10 1.15
N VAL A 171 16.49 1.89 1.39
CA VAL A 171 15.68 0.71 1.70
C VAL A 171 15.51 0.64 3.21
N ALA A 172 14.39 1.13 3.71
CA ALA A 172 14.17 1.20 5.15
C ALA A 172 13.73 -0.14 5.77
N MET A 173 13.06 -1.02 5.02
CA MET A 173 12.63 -2.31 5.54
C MET A 173 12.49 -3.40 4.46
N ILE A 174 12.87 -4.62 4.84
CA ILE A 174 12.71 -5.85 4.07
C ILE A 174 12.04 -6.89 4.99
N THR A 175 10.93 -7.50 4.60
CA THR A 175 10.17 -8.40 5.49
C THR A 175 10.69 -9.82 5.58
N GLU A 176 11.55 -10.24 4.65
CA GLU A 176 12.15 -11.58 4.60
C GLU A 176 12.98 -11.87 5.85
N VAL A 177 13.59 -10.83 6.44
CA VAL A 177 14.38 -10.94 7.68
C VAL A 177 13.53 -10.82 8.93
N LEU A 178 12.21 -10.61 8.81
CA LEU A 178 11.29 -10.37 9.92
C LEU A 178 10.42 -11.61 10.20
N PRO A 179 10.71 -12.38 11.27
CA PRO A 179 9.92 -13.56 11.62
C PRO A 179 8.44 -13.24 11.90
N THR A 180 8.16 -12.05 12.42
CA THR A 180 6.79 -11.57 12.68
C THR A 180 5.97 -11.39 11.41
N TRP A 181 6.61 -11.10 10.27
CA TRP A 181 5.93 -11.00 8.99
C TRP A 181 5.59 -12.36 8.40
N GLN A 182 6.47 -13.35 8.63
CA GLN A 182 6.30 -14.72 8.13
C GLN A 182 5.22 -15.50 8.87
N SER A 183 4.87 -15.10 10.09
CA SER A 183 3.86 -15.77 10.91
C SER A 183 2.92 -14.77 11.58
N GLY A 184 1.65 -14.79 11.18
CA GLY A 184 0.59 -14.01 11.83
C GLY A 184 0.44 -14.29 13.33
N THR A 185 0.78 -15.50 13.78
CA THR A 185 0.80 -15.84 15.22
C THR A 185 1.90 -15.07 15.95
N LEU A 186 3.11 -15.00 15.38
CA LEU A 186 4.21 -14.25 16.00
C LEU A 186 3.96 -12.74 15.94
N GLY A 187 3.36 -12.24 14.84
CA GLY A 187 2.85 -10.88 14.76
C GLY A 187 1.85 -10.56 15.87
N ALA A 188 0.87 -11.44 16.10
CA ALA A 188 -0.12 -11.28 17.17
C ALA A 188 0.49 -11.33 18.58
N ILE A 189 1.59 -12.05 18.79
CA ILE A 189 2.32 -12.05 20.07
C ILE A 189 3.01 -10.71 20.32
N ILE A 190 3.65 -10.13 19.30
CA ILE A 190 4.34 -8.83 19.42
C ILE A 190 3.35 -7.66 19.48
N GLN A 191 2.18 -7.80 18.87
CA GLN A 191 1.09 -6.82 18.90
C GLN A 191 -0.13 -7.38 19.65
N PRO A 192 -0.05 -7.52 20.98
CA PRO A 192 -1.11 -8.16 21.77
C PRO A 192 -2.44 -7.40 21.72
N GLU A 193 -2.43 -6.10 21.48
CA GLU A 193 -3.65 -5.31 21.30
C GLU A 193 -4.45 -5.71 20.07
N GLY A 194 -3.86 -6.41 19.10
CA GLY A 194 -4.57 -7.02 17.98
C GLY A 194 -5.66 -8.00 18.41
N ILE A 195 -5.50 -8.66 19.58
CA ILE A 195 -6.48 -9.59 20.14
C ILE A 195 -7.79 -8.87 20.46
N LEU A 196 -7.74 -7.60 20.87
CA LEU A 196 -8.94 -6.80 21.14
C LEU A 196 -9.81 -6.64 19.90
N PHE A 197 -9.21 -6.66 18.71
CA PHE A 197 -9.89 -6.47 17.43
C PHE A 197 -10.22 -7.77 16.70
N GLY A 198 -9.85 -8.93 17.27
CA GLY A 198 -10.17 -10.25 16.73
C GLY A 198 -11.61 -10.72 16.97
N ASN A 199 -12.54 -9.79 17.24
CA ASN A 199 -13.93 -10.10 17.56
C ASN A 199 -14.90 -9.67 16.43
N PRO A 200 -16.10 -10.29 16.32
CA PRO A 200 -17.05 -9.95 15.25
C PRO A 200 -17.50 -8.49 15.24
N ALA A 201 -17.62 -7.83 16.40
CA ALA A 201 -18.01 -6.43 16.45
C ALA A 201 -16.93 -5.51 15.85
N ALA A 202 -15.65 -5.80 16.09
CA ALA A 202 -14.53 -5.10 15.45
C ALA A 202 -14.48 -5.35 13.93
N GLY A 203 -14.80 -6.57 13.48
CA GLY A 203 -14.95 -6.88 12.06
C GLY A 203 -16.10 -6.11 11.39
N LEU A 204 -17.26 -6.01 12.06
CA LEU A 204 -18.39 -5.20 11.59
C LEU A 204 -18.04 -3.71 11.51
N ALA A 205 -17.22 -3.21 12.43
CA ALA A 205 -16.74 -1.83 12.37
C ALA A 205 -15.93 -1.55 11.08
N CYS A 206 -15.17 -2.54 10.59
CA CYS A 206 -14.44 -2.41 9.32
C CYS A 206 -15.38 -2.30 8.10
N MET A 207 -16.62 -2.80 8.18
CA MET A 207 -17.62 -2.60 7.12
C MET A 207 -18.06 -1.13 7.03
N ALA A 208 -18.16 -0.43 8.17
CA ALA A 208 -18.44 1.01 8.17
C ALA A 208 -17.27 1.81 7.57
N ASP A 209 -16.03 1.40 7.86
CA ASP A 209 -14.84 2.01 7.25
C ASP A 209 -14.77 1.73 5.74
N CYS A 210 -15.15 0.53 5.29
CA CYS A 210 -15.31 0.20 3.87
C CYS A 210 -16.34 1.11 3.18
N ALA A 211 -17.51 1.32 3.78
CA ALA A 211 -18.53 2.22 3.23
C ALA A 211 -18.04 3.67 3.16
N ALA A 212 -17.33 4.15 4.19
CA ALA A 212 -16.69 5.46 4.17
C ALA A 212 -15.61 5.55 3.07
N ALA A 213 -14.80 4.50 2.91
CA ALA A 213 -13.77 4.40 1.89
C ALA A 213 -14.32 4.37 0.47
N ALA A 214 -15.47 3.74 0.25
CA ALA A 214 -16.20 3.78 -1.01
C ALA A 214 -16.67 5.20 -1.36
N ALA A 215 -17.08 5.98 -0.36
CA ALA A 215 -17.43 7.40 -0.52
C ALA A 215 -16.21 8.33 -0.64
N GLY A 216 -14.99 7.78 -0.55
CA GLY A 216 -13.74 8.55 -0.60
C GLY A 216 -13.38 9.26 0.70
N LYS A 217 -13.92 8.82 1.84
CA LYS A 217 -13.47 9.19 3.21
C LYS A 217 -12.67 8.03 3.80
N VAL A 218 -12.12 8.22 4.99
CA VAL A 218 -11.62 7.12 5.83
C VAL A 218 -11.95 7.43 7.28
N ILE A 219 -12.17 6.41 8.10
CA ILE A 219 -12.47 6.60 9.52
C ILE A 219 -11.19 6.36 10.33
N ASP A 220 -10.45 7.43 10.60
CA ASP A 220 -9.14 7.37 11.28
C ASP A 220 -9.16 6.69 12.65
N PRO A 221 -10.18 6.88 13.51
CA PRO A 221 -10.25 6.15 14.78
C PRO A 221 -10.28 4.62 14.65
N LEU A 222 -10.73 4.08 13.51
CA LEU A 222 -10.73 2.64 13.23
C LEU A 222 -9.38 2.22 12.64
N PHE A 223 -8.30 2.43 13.38
CA PHE A 223 -6.94 2.16 12.91
C PHE A 223 -6.67 0.66 12.65
N TRP A 224 -7.44 -0.25 13.25
CA TRP A 224 -7.36 -1.68 13.02
C TRP A 224 -8.08 -2.15 11.74
N CYS A 225 -8.79 -1.23 11.06
CA CYS A 225 -9.49 -1.49 9.82
C CYS A 225 -8.81 -0.78 8.65
N MET A 226 -8.71 -1.50 7.52
CA MET A 226 -8.24 -0.99 6.23
C MET A 226 -9.41 -1.01 5.23
N GLY A 227 -10.62 -0.62 5.65
CA GLY A 227 -11.84 -0.69 4.85
C GLY A 227 -12.03 -2.02 4.10
N SER A 228 -12.18 -1.95 2.77
CA SER A 228 -12.37 -3.13 1.90
C SER A 228 -11.14 -4.03 1.82
N TRP A 229 -9.96 -3.52 2.19
CA TRP A 229 -8.70 -4.28 2.15
C TRP A 229 -8.55 -5.18 3.39
N GLY A 230 -9.52 -5.19 4.30
CA GLY A 230 -9.56 -6.07 5.47
C GLY A 230 -9.01 -5.44 6.74
N ALA A 231 -8.57 -6.28 7.68
CA ALA A 231 -8.05 -5.87 8.98
C ALA A 231 -6.54 -5.60 8.94
N THR A 232 -6.10 -4.58 9.66
CA THR A 232 -4.68 -4.23 9.80
C THR A 232 -3.91 -5.29 10.61
N TYR A 233 -4.58 -5.94 11.57
CA TYR A 233 -4.01 -7.02 12.38
C TYR A 233 -4.39 -8.41 11.82
N PRO A 234 -3.52 -9.43 12.04
CA PRO A 234 -2.13 -9.31 12.50
C PRO A 234 -1.26 -8.57 11.46
N VAL A 235 -0.21 -7.87 11.93
CA VAL A 235 0.74 -7.19 11.03
C VAL A 235 1.71 -8.23 10.46
N ALA A 236 1.21 -8.99 9.50
CA ALA A 236 1.91 -10.08 8.83
C ALA A 236 1.61 -10.08 7.33
N GLY A 237 2.41 -10.85 6.59
CA GLY A 237 2.33 -10.95 5.13
C GLY A 237 1.12 -11.72 4.61
N ASP A 238 0.27 -12.26 5.50
CA ASP A 238 -0.85 -13.10 5.13
C ASP A 238 -2.20 -12.35 5.15
N ILE A 239 -2.89 -12.32 4.00
CA ILE A 239 -4.13 -11.57 3.82
C ILE A 239 -5.20 -12.41 3.12
N HIS A 240 -6.44 -12.26 3.55
CA HIS A 240 -7.60 -12.84 2.86
C HIS A 240 -8.06 -11.87 1.78
N PHE A 241 -8.39 -12.39 0.59
CA PHE A 241 -8.72 -11.53 -0.53
C PHE A 241 -9.71 -12.19 -1.50
N ASP A 242 -10.51 -11.35 -2.12
CA ASP A 242 -11.31 -11.68 -3.30
C ASP A 242 -10.67 -11.10 -4.58
N ASP A 243 -9.97 -9.96 -4.46
CA ASP A 243 -9.23 -9.26 -5.51
C ASP A 243 -7.75 -9.13 -5.12
N SER A 244 -6.84 -9.61 -5.98
CA SER A 244 -5.40 -9.58 -5.73
C SER A 244 -4.86 -8.16 -5.64
N VAL A 245 -5.45 -7.21 -6.36
CA VAL A 245 -5.01 -5.80 -6.33
C VAL A 245 -5.34 -5.16 -4.97
N GLU A 246 -6.48 -5.50 -4.39
CA GLU A 246 -6.83 -5.11 -3.02
C GLU A 246 -5.93 -5.79 -1.99
N ALA A 247 -5.60 -7.07 -2.21
CA ALA A 247 -4.68 -7.81 -1.35
C ALA A 247 -3.31 -7.12 -1.29
N TRP A 248 -2.76 -6.75 -2.44
CA TRP A 248 -1.49 -6.03 -2.52
C TRP A 248 -1.56 -4.66 -1.84
N ALA A 249 -2.63 -3.90 -2.06
CA ALA A 249 -2.82 -2.62 -1.38
C ALA A 249 -2.97 -2.78 0.14
N GLY A 250 -3.66 -3.84 0.59
CA GLY A 250 -3.79 -4.19 2.01
C GLY A 250 -2.47 -4.54 2.66
N LEU A 251 -1.61 -5.32 2.00
CA LEU A 251 -0.26 -5.62 2.48
C LEU A 251 0.63 -4.38 2.52
N ALA A 252 0.57 -3.53 1.50
CA ALA A 252 1.26 -2.25 1.51
C ALA A 252 0.77 -1.33 2.65
N ALA A 253 -0.53 -1.35 2.95
CA ALA A 253 -1.13 -0.61 4.05
C ALA A 253 -0.69 -1.14 5.42
N ARG A 254 -0.63 -2.46 5.61
CA ARG A 254 -0.04 -3.09 6.81
C ARG A 254 1.41 -2.73 6.98
N GLY A 255 2.18 -2.67 5.89
CA GLY A 255 3.57 -2.22 5.92
C GLY A 255 3.72 -0.79 6.39
N THR A 256 2.89 0.11 5.88
CA THR A 256 2.84 1.50 6.35
C THR A 256 2.49 1.58 7.83
N PHE A 257 1.51 0.80 8.29
CA PHE A 257 1.18 0.71 9.71
C PHE A 257 2.34 0.17 10.55
N MET A 258 3.05 -0.86 10.06
CA MET A 258 4.24 -1.41 10.69
C MET A 258 5.33 -0.36 10.88
N MET A 259 5.62 0.42 9.85
CA MET A 259 6.61 1.50 9.91
C MET A 259 6.24 2.60 10.91
N GLY A 260 4.93 2.90 11.05
CA GLY A 260 4.40 3.74 12.13
C GLY A 260 4.82 3.24 13.50
N ARG A 261 4.56 1.97 13.78
CA ARG A 261 4.87 1.35 15.08
C ARG A 261 6.35 1.25 15.39
N LEU A 262 7.19 1.12 14.37
CA LEU A 262 8.65 1.13 14.51
C LEU A 262 9.22 2.55 14.70
N GLY A 263 8.37 3.58 14.65
CA GLY A 263 8.76 4.97 14.84
C GLY A 263 9.38 5.62 13.61
N ALA A 264 9.35 4.96 12.46
CA ALA A 264 9.96 5.43 11.21
C ALA A 264 9.02 6.31 10.36
N LEU A 265 7.74 6.40 10.73
CA LEU A 265 6.75 7.15 10.00
C LEU A 265 6.29 8.38 10.79
N THR A 266 6.37 9.53 10.11
CA THR A 266 6.07 10.84 10.67
C THR A 266 4.98 11.51 9.85
N ILE A 267 4.22 12.41 10.47
CA ILE A 267 3.23 13.23 9.78
C ILE A 267 3.48 14.70 10.07
N SER A 268 3.08 15.57 9.15
CA SER A 268 3.09 17.01 9.42
C SER A 268 2.09 17.35 10.54
N SER A 269 2.53 18.18 11.48
CA SER A 269 1.65 18.74 12.50
C SER A 269 0.53 19.57 11.88
N ALA A 270 -0.58 19.71 12.61
CA ALA A 270 -1.73 20.48 12.12
C ALA A 270 -1.38 21.94 11.79
N ASP A 271 -0.38 22.50 12.46
CA ASP A 271 0.12 23.86 12.23
C ASP A 271 1.16 23.95 11.09
N GLY A 272 1.68 22.80 10.63
CA GLY A 272 2.63 22.71 9.51
C GLY A 272 4.06 23.12 9.86
N CYS A 273 4.39 23.10 11.15
CA CYS A 273 5.66 23.61 11.69
C CYS A 273 6.70 22.52 11.98
N SER A 274 6.24 21.27 12.12
CA SER A 274 7.05 20.16 12.60
C SER A 274 6.46 18.86 12.12
N PHE A 275 7.32 17.83 12.08
CA PHE A 275 6.88 16.45 11.92
C PHE A 275 6.72 15.81 13.28
N ILE A 276 5.62 15.07 13.46
CA ILE A 276 5.33 14.32 14.67
C ILE A 276 5.38 12.82 14.35
N PRO A 277 5.99 11.99 15.20
CA PRO A 277 5.98 10.54 15.02
C PRO A 277 4.55 10.03 15.17
N GLN A 278 4.18 9.04 14.36
CA GLN A 278 2.83 8.50 14.34
C GLN A 278 2.82 6.97 14.52
N PRO A 279 2.83 6.49 15.78
CA PRO A 279 2.76 5.05 16.09
C PRO A 279 1.46 4.40 15.64
N ILE A 280 0.33 5.10 15.84
CA ILE A 280 -0.98 4.70 15.32
C ILE A 280 -1.24 5.53 14.09
N TRP A 281 -1.33 4.88 12.93
CA TRP A 281 -1.52 5.59 11.67
C TRP A 281 -2.83 6.40 11.60
N THR A 282 -2.78 7.53 10.90
CA THR A 282 -3.96 8.29 10.51
C THR A 282 -4.19 8.04 9.02
N LYS A 283 -5.15 7.17 8.68
CA LYS A 283 -5.39 6.71 7.30
C LYS A 283 -5.63 7.86 6.32
N SER A 284 -6.27 8.94 6.78
CA SER A 284 -6.58 10.13 5.97
C SER A 284 -5.34 10.91 5.53
N ARG A 285 -4.16 10.60 6.09
CA ARG A 285 -2.88 11.18 5.69
C ARG A 285 -2.19 10.44 4.56
N TYR A 286 -2.77 9.34 4.06
CA TYR A 286 -2.16 8.49 3.05
C TYR A 286 -3.03 8.30 1.82
N LYS A 287 -2.38 8.30 0.65
CA LYS A 287 -2.94 7.89 -0.63
C LYS A 287 -1.99 6.90 -1.30
N TYR A 288 -2.56 5.89 -1.95
CA TYR A 288 -1.80 4.86 -2.65
C TYR A 288 -1.96 5.04 -4.16
N GLN A 289 -0.86 4.86 -4.87
CA GLN A 289 -0.83 4.78 -6.32
C GLN A 289 -0.17 3.47 -6.73
N LEU A 290 -0.89 2.61 -7.45
CA LEU A 290 -0.29 1.45 -8.09
C LEU A 290 0.61 1.91 -9.25
N MET A 291 1.89 1.52 -9.23
CA MET A 291 2.89 1.80 -10.26
C MET A 291 3.08 0.60 -11.19
N GLU A 292 3.29 -0.58 -10.61
CA GLU A 292 3.39 -1.88 -11.29
C GLU A 292 2.34 -2.85 -10.74
N PRO A 293 1.83 -3.82 -11.53
CA PRO A 293 2.25 -4.16 -12.90
C PRO A 293 1.62 -3.28 -13.99
N VAL A 294 0.52 -2.60 -13.67
CA VAL A 294 -0.13 -1.65 -14.56
C VAL A 294 -0.36 -0.36 -13.80
N LYS A 295 0.30 0.72 -14.23
CA LYS A 295 0.12 2.04 -13.63
C LYS A 295 -1.38 2.35 -13.50
N GLY A 296 -1.81 2.69 -12.28
CA GLY A 296 -3.21 2.96 -11.92
C GLY A 296 -3.87 4.00 -12.84
N GLY A 297 -5.18 4.23 -12.76
CA GLY A 297 -5.86 5.37 -13.43
C GLY A 297 -6.05 6.60 -12.52
N SER A 298 -6.13 6.35 -11.23
CA SER A 298 -6.32 7.32 -10.14
C SER A 298 -5.52 6.88 -8.92
N CYS A 299 -5.38 7.78 -7.93
CA CYS A 299 -4.92 7.39 -6.60
C CYS A 299 -6.10 6.96 -5.73
N VAL A 300 -5.82 6.15 -4.73
CA VAL A 300 -6.83 5.54 -3.87
C VAL A 300 -6.54 5.83 -2.40
N ASN A 301 -7.60 6.06 -1.64
CA ASN A 301 -7.56 6.08 -0.18
C ASN A 301 -7.45 4.67 0.37
N VAL A 302 -6.99 4.57 1.61
CA VAL A 302 -6.95 3.30 2.35
C VAL A 302 -8.35 2.67 2.40
N GLY A 303 -8.44 1.42 1.96
CA GLY A 303 -9.66 0.62 2.03
C GLY A 303 -10.70 0.87 0.94
N ARG A 304 -10.34 1.57 -0.14
CA ARG A 304 -11.25 1.79 -1.27
C ARG A 304 -11.60 0.44 -1.94
N PRO A 305 -12.89 0.13 -2.17
CA PRO A 305 -13.30 -1.13 -2.81
C PRO A 305 -12.73 -1.29 -4.22
N GLY A 306 -12.24 -2.48 -4.54
CA GLY A 306 -11.60 -2.86 -5.79
C GLY A 306 -12.49 -2.62 -7.00
N ALA A 307 -13.80 -2.84 -6.85
CA ALA A 307 -14.81 -2.51 -7.86
C ALA A 307 -14.72 -1.07 -8.42
N LEU A 308 -14.12 -0.13 -7.67
CA LEU A 308 -13.96 1.26 -8.09
C LEU A 308 -12.61 1.57 -8.76
N TRP A 309 -11.59 0.71 -8.66
CA TRP A 309 -10.22 1.07 -9.07
C TRP A 309 -9.29 -0.08 -9.53
N SER A 310 -9.58 -1.34 -9.21
CA SER A 310 -8.70 -2.49 -9.51
C SER A 310 -8.84 -3.03 -10.94
N SER A 311 -9.88 -2.58 -11.67
CA SER A 311 -10.15 -3.06 -13.03
C SER A 311 -8.94 -2.89 -13.96
N ALA A 312 -8.57 -4.00 -14.62
CA ALA A 312 -7.41 -4.11 -15.51
C ALA A 312 -6.06 -3.72 -14.88
N LYS A 313 -5.92 -3.88 -13.56
CA LYS A 313 -4.67 -3.63 -12.82
C LYS A 313 -3.88 -4.88 -12.46
N HIS A 314 -4.49 -6.05 -12.61
CA HIS A 314 -3.83 -7.34 -12.49
C HIS A 314 -3.46 -7.87 -13.87
N ALA A 315 -2.17 -7.80 -14.24
CA ALA A 315 -1.69 -8.39 -15.49
C ALA A 315 -1.46 -9.91 -15.31
N PRO A 316 -1.90 -10.76 -16.26
CA PRO A 316 -1.66 -12.21 -16.16
C PRO A 316 -0.16 -12.52 -16.05
N GLY A 317 0.23 -13.33 -15.06
CA GLY A 317 1.62 -13.74 -14.81
C GLY A 317 2.48 -12.70 -14.09
N GLN A 318 1.89 -11.60 -13.61
CA GLN A 318 2.55 -10.60 -12.77
C GLN A 318 1.90 -10.61 -11.38
N ASP A 319 2.47 -11.38 -10.44
CA ASP A 319 1.95 -11.49 -9.08
C ASP A 319 2.60 -10.51 -8.09
N ASN A 320 3.51 -9.66 -8.58
CA ASN A 320 4.15 -8.58 -7.85
C ASN A 320 3.49 -7.22 -8.12
N ALA A 321 3.45 -6.38 -7.11
CA ALA A 321 2.96 -5.02 -7.20
C ALA A 321 3.92 -4.02 -6.56
N GLN A 322 3.90 -2.81 -7.08
CA GLN A 322 4.63 -1.70 -6.49
C GLN A 322 3.70 -0.51 -6.33
N PHE A 323 3.74 0.11 -5.15
CA PHE A 323 2.93 1.27 -4.80
C PHE A 323 3.80 2.49 -4.49
N MET A 324 3.39 3.65 -4.99
CA MET A 324 3.83 4.93 -4.43
C MET A 324 2.87 5.32 -3.31
N LEU A 325 3.42 5.62 -2.14
CA LEU A 325 2.70 6.17 -1.01
C LEU A 325 2.84 7.69 -1.02
N PHE A 326 1.71 8.36 -1.13
CA PHE A 326 1.59 9.81 -1.03
C PHE A 326 1.15 10.18 0.38
N GLU A 327 1.95 11.00 1.03
CA GLU A 327 1.71 11.49 2.37
C GLU A 327 1.17 12.91 2.32
N LYS A 328 0.17 13.23 3.16
CA LYS A 328 -0.36 14.57 3.24
C LYS A 328 0.62 15.46 4.00
N VAL A 329 1.31 16.34 3.28
CA VAL A 329 2.20 17.34 3.86
C VAL A 329 1.40 18.62 4.14
N ILE A 330 1.61 19.18 5.33
CA ILE A 330 1.13 20.50 5.73
C ILE A 330 2.37 21.34 6.04
N CYS A 331 2.49 22.47 5.38
CA CYS A 331 3.60 23.39 5.46
C CYS A 331 3.13 24.75 5.94
N CYS A 332 3.91 25.39 6.80
CA CYS A 332 3.81 26.82 7.01
C CYS A 332 4.80 27.54 6.09
N ALA A 333 4.32 28.01 4.93
CA ALA A 333 5.13 28.75 3.98
C ALA A 333 5.06 30.25 4.33
N GLY A 334 6.18 30.84 4.73
CA GLY A 334 6.20 32.19 5.28
C GLY A 334 7.59 32.76 5.44
N VAL A 335 7.66 33.93 6.06
CA VAL A 335 8.91 34.65 6.30
C VAL A 335 9.30 34.47 7.77
N SER A 336 10.58 34.19 8.02
CA SER A 336 11.14 34.23 9.38
C SER A 336 11.23 35.68 9.86
N THR A 337 10.65 35.97 11.01
CA THR A 337 10.93 37.21 11.75
C THR A 337 11.93 36.90 12.86
N PRO A 338 13.02 37.70 12.98
CA PRO A 338 14.04 37.51 14.01
C PRO A 338 13.50 37.61 15.43
#